data_AF-A0A6L8NHG2-F1
#
_entry.id   AF-A0A6L8NHG2-F1
#
_cell.length_a   1.000
_cell.length_b   1.000
_cell.length_c   1.000
_cell.angle_alpha   90.00
_cell.angle_beta   90.00
_cell.angle_gamma   90.00
#
_symmetry.space_group_name_H-M   'P 1'
#
loop_
_entity.id
_entity.type
_entity.pdbx_description
1 polymer ?
#
loop_
_entity_poly.entity_id
_entity_poly.type
_entity_poly.pdbx_seq_one_letter_code
_entity_poly.pdbx_strand_id
1 'polypeptide(L)'
;MAWDEWEQIKAGVAEREATAMRLNGLPPDETGPGISAVTLGLQSSRQAWLAAGEGVGSLRRGVTTAVGKLTDGQSGLGETAGCLSAAAQQELYASWKKYADDVSRRCGSLQGILDQVGRELLRTDEAVEAEIGKVRAEFADRDDIACVPTRR
;
A
#
# COMPACT_ATOMS: atom_id res chain seq x y z
N MET A 1 11.94 -15.64 57.71
CA MET A 1 10.51 -16.03 57.72
C MET A 1 9.71 -15.39 56.60
N ALA A 2 9.84 -14.10 56.26
CA ALA A 2 9.12 -13.49 55.12
C ALA A 2 9.66 -13.89 53.71
N TRP A 3 10.84 -14.52 53.65
CA TRP A 3 11.48 -14.95 52.40
C TRP A 3 10.90 -16.27 51.87
N ASP A 4 10.55 -17.19 52.77
CA ASP A 4 9.96 -18.49 52.41
C ASP A 4 8.54 -18.33 51.86
N GLU A 5 7.79 -17.35 52.36
CA GLU A 5 6.48 -16.96 51.82
C GLU A 5 6.58 -16.39 50.40
N TRP A 6 7.65 -15.64 50.11
CA TRP A 6 7.88 -15.09 48.77
C TRP A 6 8.23 -16.17 47.75
N GLU A 7 8.99 -17.19 48.13
CA GLU A 7 9.29 -18.35 47.28
C GLU A 7 8.04 -19.19 47.00
N GLN A 8 7.17 -19.40 47.99
CA GLN A 8 5.90 -20.11 47.77
C GLN A 8 4.96 -19.37 46.81
N ILE A 9 4.92 -18.03 46.89
CA ILE A 9 4.11 -17.22 45.96
C ILE A 9 4.67 -17.34 44.54
N LYS A 10 5.99 -17.29 44.34
CA LYS A 10 6.61 -17.52 43.02
C LYS A 10 6.31 -18.90 42.46
N ALA A 11 6.45 -19.95 43.28
CA ALA A 11 6.15 -21.32 42.87
C ALA A 11 4.68 -21.47 42.45
N GLY A 12 3.75 -20.90 43.22
CA GLY A 12 2.32 -20.93 42.90
C GLY A 12 1.94 -20.12 41.65
N VAL A 13 2.66 -19.04 41.34
CA VAL A 13 2.49 -18.31 40.07
C VAL A 13 3.03 -19.10 38.89
N ALA A 14 4.21 -19.71 38.99
CA ALA A 14 4.79 -20.54 37.94
C ALA A 14 3.91 -21.76 37.60
N GLU A 15 3.31 -22.39 38.61
CA GLU A 15 2.39 -23.52 38.44
C GLU A 15 1.06 -23.09 37.79
N ARG A 16 0.55 -21.91 38.15
CA ARG A 16 -0.65 -21.31 37.53
C ARG A 16 -0.39 -20.83 36.10
N GLU A 17 0.79 -20.28 35.82
CA GLU A 17 1.19 -19.83 34.48
C GLU A 17 1.39 -21.03 33.54
N ALA A 18 1.99 -22.12 34.03
CA ALA A 18 2.08 -23.39 33.30
C ALA A 18 0.71 -24.02 32.99
N THR A 19 -0.29 -23.79 33.85
CA THR A 19 -1.66 -24.33 33.67
C THR A 19 -2.55 -23.40 32.84
N ALA A 20 -2.32 -22.08 32.86
CA ALA A 20 -3.10 -21.09 32.13
C ALA A 20 -2.56 -20.79 30.72
N MET A 21 -1.26 -20.98 30.46
CA MET A 21 -0.67 -20.85 29.13
C MET A 21 -0.71 -22.16 28.34
N ARG A 22 -1.90 -22.76 28.19
CA ARG A 22 -2.20 -23.58 27.03
C ARG A 22 -2.95 -22.72 26.02
N LEU A 23 -2.21 -21.82 25.36
CA LEU A 23 -2.64 -21.36 24.04
C LEU A 23 -2.86 -22.62 23.19
N ASN A 24 -3.99 -22.69 22.48
CA ASN A 24 -4.36 -23.80 21.59
C ASN A 24 -3.34 -23.99 20.46
N GLY A 25 -2.13 -24.46 20.77
CA GLY A 25 -1.17 -24.94 19.81
C GLY A 25 -1.59 -26.32 19.36
N LEU A 26 -1.83 -26.49 18.06
CA LEU A 26 -1.83 -27.81 17.44
C LEU A 26 -0.52 -28.54 17.80
N PRO A 27 -0.53 -29.89 17.87
CA PRO A 27 0.70 -30.65 17.99
C PRO A 27 1.67 -30.24 16.87
N PRO A 28 2.99 -30.21 17.13
CA PRO A 28 3.97 -29.82 16.14
C PRO A 28 3.92 -30.85 15.01
N ASP A 29 3.34 -30.45 13.88
CA ASP A 29 3.46 -31.20 12.64
C ASP A 29 4.93 -31.13 12.21
N GLU A 30 5.46 -32.25 11.72
CA GLU A 30 6.89 -32.50 11.51
C GLU A 30 7.46 -31.74 10.29
N THR A 31 6.85 -30.62 9.91
CA THR A 31 7.09 -29.93 8.65
C THR A 31 7.46 -28.46 8.86
N GLY A 32 8.63 -28.21 9.46
CA GLY A 32 9.31 -26.92 9.43
C GLY A 32 8.50 -25.69 9.90
N PRO A 33 9.04 -24.46 9.79
CA PRO A 33 8.26 -23.27 10.10
C PRO A 33 7.12 -23.17 9.09
N GLY A 34 5.89 -23.35 9.58
CA GLY A 34 4.68 -23.38 8.77
C GLY A 34 4.56 -22.18 7.85
N ILE A 35 4.80 -22.40 6.56
CA ILE A 35 4.55 -21.42 5.51
C ILE A 35 3.03 -21.39 5.33
N SER A 36 2.38 -20.31 5.80
CA SER A 36 0.94 -20.13 5.57
C SER A 36 0.67 -20.15 4.06
N ALA A 37 -0.22 -21.02 3.58
CA ALA A 37 -0.55 -21.12 2.17
C ALA A 37 -1.13 -19.83 1.58
N VAL A 38 -1.69 -18.96 2.45
CA VAL A 38 -2.27 -17.66 2.09
C VAL A 38 -1.17 -16.61 1.93
N THR A 39 -0.17 -16.63 2.81
CA THR A 39 0.91 -15.62 2.80
C THR A 39 2.16 -16.11 2.06
N LEU A 40 2.25 -17.40 1.74
CA LEU A 40 3.46 -18.08 1.24
C LEU A 40 4.72 -17.74 2.07
N GLY A 41 4.56 -17.50 3.37
CA GLY A 41 5.66 -17.13 4.26
C GLY A 41 6.05 -15.65 4.17
N LEU A 42 5.19 -14.80 3.62
CA LEU A 42 5.37 -13.35 3.61
C LEU A 42 5.38 -12.83 5.04
N GLN A 43 6.58 -12.62 5.58
CA GLN A 43 6.78 -11.95 6.85
C GLN A 43 6.72 -10.45 6.64
N SER A 44 5.78 -9.79 7.33
CA SER A 44 5.77 -8.34 7.47
C SER A 44 7.10 -7.93 8.11
N SER A 45 7.96 -7.29 7.33
CA SER A 45 9.28 -6.84 7.78
C SER A 45 9.50 -5.42 7.31
N ARG A 46 10.32 -4.68 8.06
CA ARG A 46 10.74 -3.33 7.65
C ARG A 46 11.27 -3.29 6.23
N GLN A 47 12.07 -4.30 5.86
CA GLN A 47 12.62 -4.40 4.51
C GLN A 47 11.52 -4.57 3.46
N ALA A 48 10.51 -5.41 3.72
CA ALA A 48 9.39 -5.61 2.80
C ALA A 48 8.59 -4.31 2.58
N TRP A 49 8.30 -3.56 3.64
CA TRP A 49 7.58 -2.29 3.54
C TRP A 49 8.36 -1.22 2.77
N LEU A 50 9.66 -1.07 3.07
CA LEU A 50 10.51 -0.12 2.35
C LEU A 50 10.70 -0.53 0.87
N ALA A 51 10.83 -1.82 0.58
CA ALA A 51 10.91 -2.31 -0.79
C ALA A 51 9.61 -2.06 -1.56
N ALA A 52 8.45 -2.25 -0.92
CA ALA A 52 7.16 -1.91 -1.50
C ALA A 52 7.04 -0.40 -1.76
N GLY A 53 7.47 0.44 -0.80
CA GLY A 53 7.54 1.90 -0.94
C GLY A 53 8.39 2.32 -2.14
N GLU A 54 9.61 1.77 -2.27
CA GLU A 54 10.50 2.04 -3.40
C GLU A 54 9.90 1.58 -4.74
N GLY A 55 9.25 0.40 -4.77
CA GLY A 55 8.58 -0.11 -5.97
C GLY A 55 7.47 0.85 -6.44
N VAL A 56 6.62 1.32 -5.53
CA VAL A 56 5.59 2.31 -5.83
C VAL A 56 6.20 3.66 -6.24
N GLY A 57 7.28 4.08 -5.59
CA GLY A 57 8.02 5.29 -5.96
C GLY A 57 8.64 5.21 -7.35
N SER A 58 9.13 4.05 -7.75
CA SER A 58 9.64 3.79 -9.10
C SER A 58 8.53 3.92 -10.15
N LEU A 59 7.35 3.33 -9.88
CA LEU A 59 6.17 3.50 -10.74
C LEU A 59 5.80 4.98 -10.90
N ARG A 60 5.75 5.74 -9.80
CA ARG A 60 5.49 7.19 -9.81
C ARG A 60 6.46 7.94 -10.73
N ARG A 61 7.77 7.65 -10.64
CA ARG A 61 8.79 8.27 -11.50
C ARG A 61 8.57 7.91 -12.97
N GLY A 62 8.21 6.66 -13.27
CA GLY A 62 7.87 6.21 -14.61
C GLY A 62 6.66 6.95 -15.18
N VAL A 63 5.58 7.08 -14.41
CA VAL A 63 4.37 7.83 -14.79
C VAL A 63 4.70 9.30 -15.04
N THR A 64 5.44 9.95 -14.12
CA THR A 64 5.85 11.35 -14.28
C THR A 64 6.69 11.56 -15.54
N THR A 65 7.60 10.63 -15.84
CA THR A 65 8.38 10.64 -17.08
C THR A 65 7.50 10.49 -18.33
N ALA A 66 6.51 9.60 -18.29
CA ALA A 66 5.57 9.42 -19.39
C ALA A 66 4.70 10.66 -19.64
N VAL A 67 4.21 11.31 -18.57
CA VAL A 67 3.47 12.58 -18.65
C VAL A 67 4.34 13.69 -19.25
N GLY A 68 5.63 13.75 -18.88
CA GLY A 68 6.60 14.66 -19.48
C GLY A 68 6.68 14.46 -20.99
N LYS A 69 6.93 13.23 -21.44
CA LYS A 69 6.98 12.89 -22.88
C LYS A 69 5.66 13.18 -23.61
N LEU A 70 4.53 12.93 -22.98
CA LEU A 70 3.21 13.25 -23.53
C LEU A 70 3.02 14.76 -23.70
N THR A 71 3.48 15.55 -22.72
CA THR A 71 3.45 17.03 -22.76
C THR A 71 4.38 17.55 -23.86
N ASP A 72 5.59 17.02 -23.95
CA ASP A 72 6.55 17.38 -24.99
C ASP A 72 5.98 17.07 -26.37
N GLY A 73 5.34 15.90 -26.54
CA GLY A 73 4.67 15.49 -27.78
C GLY A 73 3.49 16.38 -28.20
N GLN A 74 2.90 17.15 -27.29
CA GLN A 74 1.90 18.18 -27.63
C GLN A 74 2.50 19.49 -28.13
N SER A 75 3.81 19.68 -27.97
CA SER A 75 4.46 20.90 -28.44
C SER A 75 4.31 21.02 -29.95
N GLY A 76 3.86 22.18 -30.43
CA GLY A 76 3.68 22.45 -31.85
C GLY A 76 2.26 22.23 -32.38
N LEU A 77 1.32 21.72 -31.57
CA LEU A 77 -0.10 21.94 -31.84
C LEU A 77 -0.41 23.42 -31.60
N GLY A 78 -0.51 24.19 -32.68
CA GLY A 78 -0.95 25.59 -32.65
C GLY A 78 -2.43 25.71 -32.31
N GLU A 79 -3.08 26.80 -32.75
CA GLU A 79 -4.52 26.94 -32.57
C GLU A 79 -5.28 25.78 -33.25
N THR A 80 -6.14 25.11 -32.48
CA THR A 80 -6.97 23.98 -32.94
C THR A 80 -8.28 24.43 -33.60
N ALA A 81 -8.52 25.75 -33.68
CA ALA A 81 -9.71 26.36 -34.25
C ALA A 81 -9.90 25.94 -35.72
N GLY A 82 -11.06 25.36 -36.03
CA GLY A 82 -11.41 24.89 -37.38
C GLY A 82 -10.98 23.45 -37.70
N CYS A 83 -10.26 22.75 -36.82
CA CYS A 83 -9.88 21.35 -36.99
C CYS A 83 -10.46 20.49 -35.85
N LEU A 84 -11.59 19.82 -36.11
CA LEU A 84 -12.30 19.01 -35.11
C LEU A 84 -11.43 17.89 -34.53
N SER A 85 -10.56 17.28 -35.33
CA SER A 85 -9.64 16.24 -34.85
C SER A 85 -8.56 16.79 -33.92
N ALA A 86 -8.07 18.01 -34.16
CA ALA A 86 -7.11 18.67 -33.28
C ALA A 86 -7.74 19.08 -31.94
N ALA A 87 -8.98 19.57 -31.96
CA ALA A 87 -9.74 19.87 -30.75
C ALA A 87 -10.00 18.60 -29.91
N ALA A 88 -10.49 17.52 -30.54
CA ALA A 88 -10.71 16.23 -29.87
C ALA A 88 -9.41 15.64 -29.30
N GLN A 89 -8.30 15.80 -30.01
CA GLN A 89 -6.98 15.36 -29.56
C GLN A 89 -6.51 16.14 -28.32
N GLN A 90 -6.75 17.46 -28.28
CA GLN A 90 -6.42 18.31 -27.13
C GLN A 90 -7.25 17.95 -25.88
N GLU A 91 -8.54 17.68 -26.05
CA GLU A 91 -9.42 17.21 -24.97
C GLU A 91 -8.96 15.85 -24.43
N LEU A 92 -8.64 14.91 -25.31
CA LEU A 92 -8.10 13.60 -24.94
C LEU A 92 -6.78 13.76 -24.16
N TYR A 93 -5.85 14.56 -24.66
CA TYR A 93 -4.60 14.86 -23.97
C TYR A 93 -4.83 15.42 -22.56
N ALA A 94 -5.72 16.41 -22.42
CA ALA A 94 -6.03 17.01 -21.13
C ALA A 94 -6.59 15.98 -20.14
N SER A 95 -7.50 15.12 -20.60
CA SER A 95 -8.07 14.04 -19.79
C SER A 95 -7.01 13.02 -19.35
N TRP A 96 -6.13 12.58 -20.26
CA TRP A 96 -5.08 11.60 -19.95
C TRP A 96 -4.01 12.17 -19.03
N LYS A 97 -3.61 13.43 -19.25
CA LYS A 97 -2.68 14.14 -18.37
C LYS A 97 -3.22 14.20 -16.95
N LYS A 98 -4.47 14.65 -16.78
CA LYS A 98 -5.14 14.70 -15.47
C LYS A 98 -5.12 13.32 -14.78
N TYR A 99 -5.50 12.27 -15.50
CA TYR A 99 -5.51 10.92 -14.92
C TYR A 99 -4.11 10.45 -14.50
N ALA A 100 -3.10 10.61 -15.37
CA ALA A 100 -1.75 10.19 -15.06
C ALA A 100 -1.12 10.99 -13.90
N ASP A 101 -1.45 12.28 -13.79
CA ASP A 101 -1.08 13.10 -12.64
C ASP A 101 -1.75 12.60 -11.35
N ASP A 102 -3.04 12.22 -11.40
CA ASP A 102 -3.75 11.62 -10.27
C ASP A 102 -3.12 10.28 -9.85
N VAL A 103 -2.76 9.42 -10.80
CA VAL A 103 -2.05 8.15 -10.53
C VAL A 103 -0.70 8.43 -9.89
N SER A 104 0.07 9.40 -10.38
CA SER A 104 1.36 9.80 -9.79
C SER A 104 1.21 10.25 -8.34
N ARG A 105 0.17 11.05 -8.03
CA ARG A 105 -0.15 11.49 -6.67
C ARG A 105 -0.59 10.35 -5.76
N ARG A 106 -1.40 9.42 -6.28
CA ARG A 106 -1.79 8.19 -5.56
C ARG A 106 -0.57 7.35 -5.20
N CYS A 107 0.34 7.12 -6.16
CA CYS A 107 1.59 6.41 -5.90
C CYS A 107 2.44 7.14 -4.86
N GLY A 108 2.56 8.47 -4.92
CA GLY A 108 3.29 9.25 -3.92
C GLY A 108 2.73 9.07 -2.50
N SER A 109 1.41 9.07 -2.36
CA SER A 109 0.73 8.88 -1.07
C SER A 109 0.94 7.45 -0.53
N LEU A 110 0.78 6.44 -1.40
CA LEU A 110 1.04 5.05 -1.04
C LEU A 110 2.50 4.81 -0.63
N GLN A 111 3.46 5.35 -1.41
CA GLN A 111 4.88 5.27 -1.05
C GLN A 111 5.13 5.83 0.35
N GLY A 112 4.58 7.02 0.66
CA GLY A 112 4.75 7.64 1.97
C GLY A 112 4.21 6.79 3.12
N ILE A 113 3.04 6.16 2.94
CA ILE A 113 2.47 5.25 3.93
C ILE A 113 3.37 4.03 4.12
N LEU A 114 3.78 3.37 3.02
CA LEU A 114 4.63 2.17 3.07
C LEU A 114 5.97 2.45 3.74
N ASP A 115 6.60 3.58 3.41
CA ASP A 115 7.85 4.02 4.04
C ASP A 115 7.66 4.30 5.53
N GLN A 116 6.53 4.89 5.92
CA GLN A 116 6.19 5.15 7.32
C GLN A 116 5.98 3.85 8.08
N VAL A 117 5.21 2.89 7.58
CA VAL A 117 5.00 1.58 8.24
C VAL A 117 6.32 0.84 8.39
N GLY A 118 7.17 0.85 7.37
CA GLY A 118 8.49 0.22 7.45
C GLY A 118 9.40 0.84 8.51
N ARG A 119 9.29 2.15 8.76
CA ARG A 119 10.03 2.85 9.82
C ARG A 119 9.39 2.66 11.19
N GLU A 120 8.07 2.67 11.24
CA GLU A 120 7.22 2.57 12.42
C GLU A 120 6.57 1.19 12.51
N LEU A 121 7.39 0.14 12.73
CA LEU A 121 6.94 -1.25 12.90
C LEU A 121 5.96 -1.49 14.07
N LEU A 122 5.57 -0.44 14.77
CA LEU A 122 4.62 -0.46 15.89
C LEU A 122 3.20 -0.08 15.46
N ARG A 123 2.96 0.22 14.17
CA ARG A 123 1.59 0.44 13.68
C ARG A 123 0.80 -0.85 13.66
N THR A 124 -0.48 -0.74 14.03
CA THR A 124 -1.44 -1.84 13.90
C THR A 124 -1.93 -1.94 12.46
N ASP A 125 -2.35 -3.12 12.04
CA ASP A 125 -2.86 -3.36 10.69
C ASP A 125 -4.09 -2.50 10.40
N GLU A 126 -4.97 -2.25 11.39
CA GLU A 126 -6.15 -1.40 11.24
C GLU A 126 -5.76 0.06 10.96
N ALA A 127 -4.69 0.55 11.58
CA ALA A 127 -4.19 1.90 11.31
C ALA A 127 -3.61 2.00 9.89
N VAL A 128 -2.90 0.96 9.44
CA VAL A 128 -2.39 0.90 8.06
C VAL A 128 -3.54 0.83 7.06
N GLU A 129 -4.55 0.00 7.32
CA GLU A 129 -5.74 -0.12 6.49
C GLU A 129 -6.51 1.20 6.41
N ALA A 130 -6.66 1.91 7.52
CA ALA A 130 -7.31 3.22 7.54
C ALA A 130 -6.59 4.25 6.65
N GLU A 131 -5.26 4.32 6.70
CA GLU A 131 -4.48 5.23 5.85
C GLU A 131 -4.58 4.86 4.36
N ILE A 132 -4.49 3.56 4.02
CA ILE A 132 -4.70 3.09 2.64
C ILE A 132 -6.14 3.39 2.18
N GLY A 133 -7.12 3.26 3.08
CA GLY A 133 -8.52 3.62 2.84
C GLY A 133 -8.72 5.08 2.48
N LYS A 134 -8.02 6.00 3.15
CA LYS A 134 -8.03 7.44 2.80
C LYS A 134 -7.51 7.68 1.38
N VAL A 135 -6.39 7.06 1.02
CA VAL A 135 -5.84 7.17 -0.34
C VAL A 135 -6.81 6.60 -1.38
N ARG A 136 -7.47 5.47 -1.10
CA ARG A 136 -8.49 4.91 -1.98
C ARG A 136 -9.66 5.87 -2.18
N ALA A 137 -10.12 6.51 -1.12
CA ALA A 137 -11.23 7.46 -1.18
C ALA A 137 -10.85 8.73 -1.95
N GLU A 138 -9.65 9.28 -1.73
CA GLU A 138 -9.17 10.47 -2.42
C GLU A 138 -8.98 10.25 -3.93
N PHE A 139 -8.43 9.08 -4.30
CA PHE A 139 -8.13 8.72 -5.68
C PHE A 139 -9.08 7.63 -6.22
N ALA A 140 -10.36 7.70 -5.84
CA ALA A 140 -11.37 6.81 -6.37
C ALA A 140 -11.42 6.93 -7.91
N ASP A 141 -11.61 5.79 -8.57
CA ASP A 141 -11.68 5.76 -10.04
C ASP A 141 -12.82 6.68 -10.50
N ARG A 142 -12.49 7.50 -11.50
CA ARG A 142 -13.29 8.64 -11.92
C ARG A 142 -13.80 8.41 -13.34
N ASP A 143 -15.13 8.36 -13.49
CA ASP A 143 -15.80 8.12 -14.77
C ASP A 143 -15.69 9.31 -15.75
N ASP A 144 -15.24 10.48 -15.29
CA ASP A 144 -15.02 11.68 -16.11
C ASP A 144 -13.72 11.65 -16.93
N ILE A 145 -12.96 10.55 -16.87
CA ILE A 145 -11.79 10.35 -17.72
C ILE A 145 -12.25 9.67 -19.01
N ALA A 146 -12.00 10.33 -20.15
CA ALA A 146 -12.50 10.00 -21.48
C ALA A 146 -12.19 8.57 -22.00
N CYS A 147 -11.47 7.75 -21.23
CA CYS A 147 -11.10 6.38 -21.56
C CYS A 147 -12.04 5.31 -20.98
N VAL A 148 -13.05 5.65 -20.18
CA VAL A 148 -14.10 4.66 -19.84
C VAL A 148 -15.04 4.56 -21.04
N PRO A 149 -15.06 3.44 -21.79
CA PRO A 149 -16.07 3.25 -22.82
C PRO A 149 -17.40 3.16 -22.09
N THR A 150 -18.23 4.20 -22.16
CA THR A 150 -19.64 4.09 -21.78
C THR A 150 -20.21 2.99 -22.67
N ARG A 151 -20.51 1.83 -22.08
CA ARG A 151 -21.21 0.75 -22.80
C ARG A 151 -22.49 1.38 -23.39
N ARG A 152 -22.54 1.48 -24.71
CA ARG A 152 -23.78 1.69 -25.44
C ARG A 152 -24.49 0.35 -25.59
#